data_AF-A0A7L3B889-F1
#
_entry.id   AF-A0A7L3B889-F1
#
_cell.length_a   1.000
_cell.length_b   1.000
_cell.length_c   1.000
_cell.angle_alpha   90.00
_cell.angle_beta   90.00
_cell.angle_gamma   90.00
#
_symmetry.space_group_name_H-M   'P 1'
#
loop_
_entity.id
_entity.type
_entity.pdbx_description
1 polymer ?
#
loop_
_entity_poly.entity_id
_entity_poly.type
_entity_poly.pdbx_seq_one_letter_code
_entity_poly.pdbx_strand_id
1 'polypeptide(L)' 'CHHVTGECTCSPGWTGPDCKHPCNSGHWGQRCENTCVCNNSDSSCDPVTGACFCEPGFTGKHCE' A
#
# COMPACT_ATOMS: atom_id res chain seq x y z
N CYS A 1 -14.52 6.03 -11.96
CA CYS A 1 -15.00 4.69 -11.56
C CYS A 1 -15.51 3.98 -12.80
N HIS A 2 -15.07 2.75 -13.05
CA HIS A 2 -15.41 1.98 -14.24
C HIS A 2 -16.87 1.52 -14.16
N HIS A 3 -17.70 2.01 -15.07
CA HIS A 3 -19.15 1.85 -14.99
C HIS A 3 -19.65 0.41 -15.20
N VAL A 4 -18.79 -0.49 -15.70
CA VAL A 4 -19.13 -1.90 -15.96
C VAL A 4 -18.72 -2.81 -14.80
N THR A 5 -17.54 -2.59 -14.22
CA THR A 5 -16.99 -3.45 -13.15
C THR A 5 -17.24 -2.90 -11.75
N GLY A 6 -17.70 -1.66 -11.63
CA GLY A 6 -17.80 -0.95 -10.34
C GLY A 6 -16.43 -0.57 -9.77
N GLU A 7 -15.38 -0.69 -10.57
CA GLU A 7 -14.00 -0.49 -10.13
C GLU A 7 -13.65 0.99 -10.08
N CYS A 8 -13.51 1.54 -8.87
CA CYS A 8 -13.04 2.91 -8.70
C CYS A 8 -11.51 2.94 -8.69
N THR A 9 -10.96 3.64 -9.67
CA THR A 9 -9.53 3.97 -9.75
C THR A 9 -9.23 5.08 -8.74
N CYS A 10 -8.83 4.69 -7.53
CA CYS A 10 -8.42 5.62 -6.49
C CYS A 10 -6.96 6.03 -6.66
N SER A 11 -6.58 7.20 -6.13
CA SER A 11 -5.17 7.54 -6.02
C SER A 11 -4.42 6.46 -5.21
N PRO A 12 -3.16 6.16 -5.54
CA PRO A 12 -2.38 5.18 -4.78
C PRO A 12 -2.35 5.54 -3.29
N GLY A 13 -2.53 4.53 -2.44
CA GLY A 13 -2.71 4.69 -1.00
C GLY A 13 -4.14 4.90 -0.51
N TRP A 14 -5.11 4.94 -1.42
CA TRP A 14 -6.53 5.09 -1.11
C TRP A 14 -7.36 3.95 -1.69
N THR A 15 -8.46 3.63 -1.01
CA THR A 15 -9.41 2.57 -1.33
C THR A 15 -10.83 2.93 -0.89
N GLY A 16 -11.74 1.98 -1.13
CA GLY A 16 -13.17 2.13 -0.92
C GLY A 16 -13.89 2.77 -2.12
N PRO A 17 -15.23 2.80 -2.07
CA PRO A 17 -16.07 3.34 -3.16
C PRO A 17 -15.84 4.84 -3.39
N ASP A 18 -15.48 5.58 -2.34
CA ASP A 18 -15.25 7.02 -2.39
C ASP A 18 -13.76 7.41 -2.45
N CYS A 19 -12.83 6.45 -2.46
CA CYS A 19 -11.38 6.72 -2.37
C CYS A 19 -10.97 7.59 -1.16
N LYS A 20 -11.75 7.50 -0.08
CA LYS A 20 -11.54 8.23 1.18
C LYS A 20 -11.02 7.37 2.31
N HIS A 21 -10.92 6.06 2.07
CA HIS A 21 -10.32 5.15 3.04
C HIS A 21 -8.86 4.96 2.68
N PRO A 22 -7.91 5.25 3.59
CA PRO A 22 -6.52 4.89 3.36
C PRO A 22 -6.36 3.37 3.30
N CYS A 23 -5.29 2.90 2.66
CA CYS A 23 -4.95 1.49 2.68
C CYS A 23 -4.68 0.99 4.10
N ASN A 24 -5.11 -0.25 4.38
CA ASN A 24 -4.74 -0.94 5.61
C ASN A 24 -3.23 -1.17 5.65
N SER A 25 -2.66 -1.13 6.85
CA SER A 25 -1.28 -1.55 7.11
C SER A 25 -1.06 -2.96 6.52
N GLY A 26 -0.04 -3.11 5.69
CA GLY A 26 0.16 -4.35 4.92
C GLY A 26 -0.22 -4.25 3.45
N HIS A 27 -0.79 -3.14 2.98
CA HIS A 27 -1.18 -2.97 1.59
C HIS A 27 -0.81 -1.60 1.01
N TRP A 28 -0.54 -1.56 -0.30
CA TRP A 28 -0.12 -0.36 -1.00
C TRP A 28 -0.52 -0.33 -2.47
N GLY A 29 -0.31 0.84 -3.08
CA GLY A 29 -0.57 1.10 -4.50
C GLY A 29 -2.03 1.46 -4.75
N GLN A 30 -2.44 1.36 -6.02
CA GLN A 30 -3.80 1.69 -6.43
C GLN A 30 -4.78 0.67 -5.82
N ARG A 31 -5.80 1.16 -5.08
CA ARG A 31 -6.80 0.32 -4.41
C ARG A 31 -6.25 -0.67 -3.38
N CYS A 32 -4.99 -0.51 -2.96
CA CYS A 32 -4.33 -1.41 -2.01
C CYS A 32 -4.22 -2.86 -2.51
N GLU A 33 -4.12 -3.06 -3.83
CA GLU A 33 -4.02 -4.40 -4.44
C GLU A 33 -2.65 -5.05 -4.22
N ASN A 34 -1.62 -4.27 -3.86
CA ASN A 34 -0.30 -4.81 -3.57
C ASN A 34 -0.15 -5.02 -2.07
N THR A 35 0.50 -6.12 -1.68
CA THR A 35 0.82 -6.41 -0.28
C THR A 35 2.22 -5.91 0.07
N CYS A 36 2.40 -5.36 1.26
CA CYS A 36 3.71 -5.03 1.80
C CYS A 36 4.49 -6.33 2.06
N VAL A 37 5.71 -6.41 1.53
CA VAL A 37 6.60 -7.56 1.72
C VAL A 37 7.86 -7.05 2.43
N CYS A 38 7.78 -6.91 3.75
CA CYS A 38 8.87 -6.40 4.58
C CYS A 38 9.26 -7.48 5.60
N ASN A 39 10.55 -7.80 5.73
CA ASN A 39 10.99 -8.92 6.58
C ASN A 39 10.97 -8.59 8.08
N ASN A 40 11.37 -7.38 8.46
CA ASN A 40 11.56 -6.97 9.87
C ASN A 40 10.69 -5.78 10.32
N SER A 41 9.82 -5.23 9.45
CA SER A 41 8.93 -4.13 9.84
C SER A 41 7.56 -4.66 10.28
N ASP A 42 6.76 -3.78 10.90
CA ASP A 42 5.41 -4.00 11.46
C ASP A 42 4.35 -4.43 10.41
N SER A 43 4.74 -5.03 9.29
CA SER A 43 3.94 -5.18 8.06
C SER A 43 3.45 -3.84 7.48
N SER A 44 3.81 -2.71 8.09
CA SER A 44 3.47 -1.37 7.63
C SER A 44 4.50 -0.90 6.60
N CYS A 45 4.01 -0.60 5.40
CA CYS A 45 4.78 0.04 4.33
C CYS A 45 4.03 1.27 3.83
N ASP A 46 4.72 2.13 3.10
CA ASP A 46 4.14 3.33 2.54
C ASP A 46 2.98 2.95 1.59
N PRO A 47 1.75 3.42 1.85
CA PRO A 47 0.57 2.95 1.12
C PRO A 47 0.57 3.43 -0.35
N VAL A 48 1.39 4.42 -0.70
CA VAL A 48 1.49 4.97 -2.05
C VAL A 48 2.55 4.22 -2.86
N THR A 49 3.74 4.06 -2.30
CA THR A 49 4.94 3.57 -2.98
C THR A 49 5.27 2.11 -2.66
N GLY A 50 4.73 1.57 -1.57
CA GLY A 50 5.10 0.24 -1.05
C GLY A 50 6.44 0.20 -0.33
N ALA A 51 7.06 1.35 -0.10
CA ALA A 51 8.36 1.41 0.56
C ALA A 51 8.23 0.99 2.04
N CYS A 52 8.97 -0.03 2.43
CA CYS A 52 9.03 -0.47 3.82
C CYS A 52 9.69 0.61 4.70
N PHE A 53 9.09 0.89 5.85
CA PHE A 53 9.73 1.72 6.86
C PHE A 53 10.80 0.89 7.59
N CYS A 54 12.04 0.93 7.08
CA CYS A 54 13.15 0.20 7.65
C CYS A 54 13.72 0.93 8.88
N GLU A 55 14.11 0.17 9.90
CA GLU A 55 14.91 0.70 10.98
C GLU A 55 16.28 1.18 10.45
N PRO A 56 16.86 2.24 11.05
CA PRO A 56 18.17 2.74 10.65
C PRO A 56 19.23 1.64 10.79
N GLY A 57 19.76 1.18 9.65
CA GLY A 57 20.71 0.07 9.57
C GLY A 57 20.28 -1.05 8.63
N PHE A 58 18.99 -1.15 8.32
CA PHE A 58 18.45 -2.06 7.32
C PHE A 58 18.39 -1.39 5.95
N THR A 59 18.69 -2.15 4.90
CA THR A 59 18.73 -1.63 3.53
C THR A 59 17.92 -2.51 2.58
N GLY A 60 17.80 -2.12 1.32
CA GLY A 60 17.03 -2.89 0.33
C GLY A 60 15.53 -2.60 0.38
N LYS A 61 14.80 -3.24 -0.54
CA LYS A 61 13.36 -2.97 -0.72
C LYS A 61 12.50 -3.53 0.41
N HIS A 62 12.97 -4.60 1.05
CA HIS A 62 12.22 -5.37 2.05
C HIS A 62 12.83 -5.26 3.46
N CYS A 63 13.76 -4.32 3.68
CA CYS A 63 14.54 -4.18 4.91
C CYS A 63 15.30 -5.47 5.28
N GLU A 64 16.21 -5.86 4.38
CA GLU A 64 17.13 -7.00 4.57
C GLU A 64 18.41 -6.60 5.29
#